data_AF-A0A6V7JAL9-F1
#
_entry.id   AF-A0A6V7JAL9-F1
#
_cell.length_a   1.000
_cell.length_b   1.000
_cell.length_c   1.000
_cell.angle_alpha   90.00
_cell.angle_beta   90.00
_cell.angle_gamma   90.00
#
_symmetry.space_group_name_H-M   'P 1'
#
loop_
_entity.id
_entity.type
_entity.pdbx_description
1 polymer ?
#
loop_
_entity_poly.entity_id
_entity_poly.type
_entity_poly.pdbx_seq_one_letter_code
_entity_poly.pdbx_strand_id
1 'polypeptide(L)'
;TPNMPDVQSNYGEEKIINNPIGSLQEMCMSRHWPPPKYTMEGEAGLPHERQFTIVCSVLKYRQVGQGKSKKLAKRQAAQKMWQALREATEEGLDEDE
;
A
#
# COMPACT_ATOMS: atom_id res chain seq x y z
N THR A 1 -21.19 13.45 -27.40
CA THR A 1 -20.04 12.51 -27.43
C THR A 1 -20.30 11.44 -26.39
N PRO A 2 -20.69 10.20 -26.77
CA PRO A 2 -21.09 9.20 -25.78
C PRO A 2 -19.91 8.40 -25.24
N ASN A 3 -19.93 8.20 -23.93
CA ASN A 3 -19.31 7.11 -23.15
C ASN A 3 -17.78 6.98 -23.13
N MET A 4 -17.17 7.41 -22.03
CA MET A 4 -15.94 6.79 -21.53
C MET A 4 -16.30 5.64 -20.57
N PRO A 5 -15.64 4.48 -20.68
CA PRO A 5 -15.97 3.31 -19.89
C PRO A 5 -15.63 3.54 -18.41
N ASP A 6 -16.53 3.06 -17.56
CA ASP A 6 -16.38 2.89 -16.12
C ASP A 6 -15.07 2.14 -15.84
N VAL A 7 -14.03 2.86 -15.41
CA VAL A 7 -12.78 2.23 -14.95
C VAL A 7 -13.10 1.61 -13.60
N GLN A 8 -13.44 0.33 -13.70
CA GLN A 8 -13.58 -0.65 -12.64
C GLN A 8 -12.54 -0.40 -11.55
N SER A 9 -12.99 0.22 -10.45
CA SER A 9 -12.25 0.20 -9.20
C SER A 9 -12.38 -1.19 -8.61
N ASN A 10 -11.64 -2.14 -9.20
CA ASN A 10 -11.39 -3.46 -8.63
C ASN A 10 -10.39 -3.28 -7.47
N TYR A 11 -10.82 -2.60 -6.41
CA TYR A 11 -10.13 -2.69 -5.13
C TYR A 11 -10.59 -4.02 -4.53
N GLY A 12 -9.79 -5.05 -4.75
CA GLY A 12 -9.93 -6.31 -4.03
C GLY A 12 -10.18 -6.01 -2.57
N GLU A 13 -11.18 -6.69 -2.00
CA GLU A 13 -11.58 -6.64 -0.61
C GLU A 13 -10.43 -7.11 0.29
N GLU A 14 -9.41 -6.26 0.43
CA GLU A 14 -8.28 -6.54 1.26
C GLU A 14 -8.71 -6.24 2.70
N LYS A 15 -8.84 -7.31 3.49
CA LYS A 15 -9.17 -7.34 4.92
C LYS A 15 -8.81 -6.00 5.56
N ILE A 16 -9.81 -5.30 6.09
CA ILE A 16 -9.65 -3.98 6.72
C ILE A 16 -8.68 -4.13 7.90
N ILE A 17 -7.38 -3.98 7.63
CA ILE A 17 -6.39 -3.76 8.67
C ILE A 17 -6.77 -2.40 9.23
N ASN A 18 -7.28 -2.38 10.47
CA ASN A 18 -7.75 -1.14 11.10
C ASN A 18 -6.61 -0.10 11.16
N ASN A 19 -5.34 -0.54 11.13
CA ASN A 19 -4.16 0.31 11.10
C ASN A 19 -2.92 -0.35 10.44
N PRO A 20 -2.83 -0.43 9.10
CA PRO A 20 -1.69 -1.10 8.44
C PRO A 20 -0.37 -0.35 8.64
N ILE A 21 -0.44 0.97 8.90
CA ILE A 21 0.75 1.77 9.21
C ILE A 21 1.33 1.35 10.56
N GLY A 22 0.48 1.19 11.59
CA GLY A 22 0.89 0.71 12.90
C GLY A 22 1.40 -0.72 12.86
N SER A 23 0.66 -1.62 12.20
CA SER A 23 1.07 -3.03 12.06
C SER A 23 2.42 -3.18 11.34
N LEU A 24 2.67 -2.36 10.30
CA LEU A 24 3.98 -2.32 9.63
C LEU A 24 5.08 -1.81 10.55
N GLN A 25 4.81 -0.76 11.32
CA GLN A 25 5.79 -0.21 12.25
C GLN A 25 6.15 -1.22 13.36
N GLU A 26 5.15 -1.85 13.97
CA GLU A 26 5.35 -2.89 15.00
C GLU A 26 6.14 -4.08 14.46
N MET A 27 5.82 -4.54 13.25
CA MET A 27 6.59 -5.60 12.59
C MET A 27 8.06 -5.20 12.40
N CYS A 28 8.32 -4.00 11.90
CA CYS A 28 9.69 -3.52 11.71
C CYS A 28 10.44 -3.45 13.05
N MET A 29 9.78 -2.94 14.10
CA MET A 29 10.36 -2.86 15.43
C MET A 29 10.65 -4.25 16.02
N SER A 30 9.70 -5.17 15.96
CA SER A 30 9.83 -6.55 16.47
C SER A 30 10.97 -7.31 15.78
N ARG A 31 11.17 -7.06 14.49
CA ARG A 31 12.23 -7.70 13.68
C ARG A 31 13.55 -6.95 13.67
N HIS A 32 13.69 -5.88 14.46
CA HIS A 32 14.88 -5.00 14.48
C HIS A 32 15.23 -4.41 13.10
N TRP A 33 14.22 -4.15 12.28
CA TRP A 33 14.35 -3.55 10.97
C TRP A 33 14.29 -2.02 11.04
N PRO A 34 14.87 -1.31 10.06
CA PRO A 34 14.73 0.13 9.95
C PRO A 34 13.24 0.50 9.79
N PRO A 35 12.82 1.66 10.32
CA PRO A 35 11.44 2.10 10.24
C PRO A 35 11.01 2.36 8.78
N PRO A 36 9.73 2.14 8.46
CA PRO A 36 9.19 2.37 7.12
C PRO A 36 9.29 3.84 6.71
N LYS A 37 9.95 4.10 5.58
CA LYS A 37 10.04 5.44 4.98
C LYS A 37 8.92 5.62 3.97
N TYR A 38 8.24 6.76 4.05
CA TYR A 38 7.17 7.11 3.11
C TYR A 38 7.57 8.33 2.31
N THR A 39 7.53 8.21 0.99
CA THR A 39 7.85 9.29 0.06
C THR A 39 6.70 9.50 -0.89
N MET A 40 6.36 10.77 -1.15
CA MET A 40 5.33 11.12 -2.12
C MET A 40 5.96 11.17 -3.51
N GLU A 41 5.55 10.27 -4.40
CA GLU A 41 6.08 10.23 -5.77
C GLU A 41 5.32 11.18 -6.70
N GLY A 42 4.02 11.36 -6.49
CA GLY A 42 3.25 12.24 -7.35
C GLY A 42 1.78 12.39 -6.97
N GLU A 43 1.18 13.40 -7.59
CA GLU A 43 -0.24 13.72 -7.60
C GLU A 43 -0.65 13.85 -9.07
N ALA A 44 -1.67 13.11 -9.48
CA ALA A 44 -2.17 13.11 -10.85
C ALA A 44 -3.70 13.10 -10.85
N GLY A 45 -4.31 13.41 -12.01
CA GLY A 45 -5.75 13.36 -12.19
C GLY A 45 -6.47 14.69 -12.00
N LEU A 46 -7.75 14.72 -12.37
CA LEU A 46 -8.61 15.90 -12.27
C LEU A 46 -8.96 16.20 -10.80
N PRO A 47 -9.41 17.42 -10.46
CA PRO A 47 -9.79 17.77 -9.08
C PRO A 47 -10.78 16.79 -8.43
N HIS A 48 -11.66 16.17 -9.22
CA HIS A 48 -12.66 15.19 -8.77
C HIS A 48 -12.17 13.73 -8.82
N GLU A 49 -11.03 13.46 -9.47
CA GLU A 49 -10.42 12.13 -9.64
C GLU A 49 -8.97 12.12 -9.16
N ARG A 50 -8.65 12.99 -8.21
CA ARG A 50 -7.27 13.23 -7.84
C ARG A 50 -6.68 12.00 -7.18
N GLN A 51 -5.57 11.53 -7.73
CA GLN A 51 -4.85 10.35 -7.30
C GLN A 51 -3.50 10.75 -6.72
N PHE A 52 -3.23 10.24 -5.53
CA PHE A 52 -1.96 10.41 -4.85
C PHE A 52 -1.19 9.11 -4.89
N THR A 53 0.11 9.20 -5.16
CA THR A 53 1.03 8.06 -5.17
C THR A 53 2.03 8.23 -4.04
N ILE A 54 2.04 7.27 -3.12
CA ILE A 54 2.96 7.19 -1.99
C ILE A 54 3.77 5.90 -2.11
N VAL A 55 5.09 6.03 -1.99
CA VAL A 55 6.02 4.91 -1.91
C VAL A 55 6.35 4.64 -0.46
N CYS A 56 6.24 3.39 -0.05
CA CYS A 56 6.79 2.89 1.21
C CYS A 56 8.07 2.11 0.92
N SER A 57 9.14 2.36 1.68
CA SER A 57 10.42 1.65 1.56
C SER A 57 10.85 1.14 2.94
N VAL A 58 11.16 -0.15 3.01
CA VAL A 58 11.64 -0.86 4.22
C VAL A 58 12.75 -1.81 3.79
N LEU A 59 13.93 -1.70 4.40
CA LEU A 59 15.11 -2.50 4.02
C LEU A 59 15.41 -2.42 2.50
N LYS A 60 15.22 -3.53 1.79
CA LYS A 60 15.36 -3.69 0.34
C LYS A 60 14.01 -3.70 -0.39
N TYR A 61 12.91 -3.73 0.34
CA TYR A 61 11.56 -3.77 -0.21
C TYR A 61 11.06 -2.34 -0.46
N ARG A 62 10.38 -2.18 -1.58
CA ARG A 62 9.74 -0.93 -1.98
C ARG A 62 8.37 -1.24 -2.52
N GLN A 63 7.34 -0.66 -1.93
CA GLN A 63 5.95 -0.84 -2.34
C GLN A 63 5.27 0.50 -2.61
N VAL A 64 4.34 0.50 -3.56
CA VAL A 64 3.64 1.71 -3.99
C VAL A 64 2.16 1.60 -3.67
N GLY A 65 1.66 2.59 -2.94
CA GLY A 65 0.25 2.78 -2.63
C GLY A 65 -0.31 3.99 -3.32
N GLN A 66 -1.53 3.85 -3.83
CA GLN A 66 -2.28 4.90 -4.51
C GLN A 66 -3.61 5.12 -3.82
N GLY A 67 -4.17 6.33 -3.96
CA GLY A 67 -5.51 6.59 -3.45
C GLY A 67 -5.98 8.01 -3.69
N LYS A 68 -7.28 8.22 -3.46
CA LYS A 68 -7.97 9.52 -3.60
C LYS A 68 -7.52 10.60 -2.60
N SER A 69 -6.71 10.21 -1.61
CA SER A 69 -6.09 11.11 -0.64
C SER A 69 -4.71 10.60 -0.26
N LYS A 70 -3.83 11.51 0.20
CA LYS A 70 -2.51 11.14 0.74
C LYS A 70 -2.61 10.12 1.88
N LYS A 71 -3.66 10.21 2.71
CA LYS A 71 -3.92 9.27 3.82
C LYS A 71 -4.23 7.86 3.29
N LEU A 72 -5.07 7.75 2.27
CA LEU A 72 -5.42 6.46 1.66
C LEU A 72 -4.23 5.85 0.93
N ALA A 73 -3.51 6.66 0.13
CA ALA A 73 -2.31 6.23 -0.58
C ALA A 73 -1.24 5.70 0.38
N LYS A 74 -1.00 6.42 1.49
CA LYS A 74 -0.06 5.98 2.55
C LYS A 74 -0.51 4.69 3.21
N ARG A 75 -1.80 4.55 3.52
CA ARG A 75 -2.38 3.33 4.10
C ARG A 75 -2.16 2.14 3.18
N GLN A 76 -2.47 2.29 1.89
CA GLN A 76 -2.31 1.24 0.90
C GLN A 76 -0.83 0.86 0.71
N ALA A 77 0.08 1.84 0.70
CA ALA A 77 1.51 1.58 0.60
C ALA A 77 2.02 0.76 1.80
N ALA A 78 1.54 1.09 3.01
CA ALA A 78 1.88 0.37 4.23
C ALA A 78 1.33 -1.07 4.23
N GLN A 79 0.08 -1.26 3.77
CA GLN A 79 -0.56 -2.57 3.70
C GLN A 79 0.18 -3.51 2.75
N LYS A 80 0.45 -3.06 1.52
CA LYS A 80 1.25 -3.81 0.54
C LYS A 80 2.65 -4.13 1.03
N MET A 81 3.27 -3.21 1.77
CA MET A 81 4.59 -3.45 2.39
C MET A 81 4.51 -4.48 3.50
N TRP A 82 3.52 -4.40 4.37
CA TRP A 82 3.34 -5.35 5.46
C TRP A 82 3.11 -6.76 4.94
N GLN A 83 2.26 -6.92 3.92
CA GLN A 83 2.03 -8.21 3.27
C GLN A 83 3.31 -8.72 2.60
N ALA A 84 3.98 -7.89 1.79
CA ALA A 84 5.22 -8.29 1.12
C ALA A 84 6.34 -8.68 2.10
N LEU A 85 6.43 -8.01 3.24
CA LEU A 85 7.40 -8.37 4.28
C LEU A 85 7.01 -9.64 5.03
N ARG A 86 5.71 -9.89 5.24
CA ARG A 86 5.20 -11.15 5.77
C ARG A 86 5.53 -12.28 4.82
N GLU A 87 5.12 -12.16 3.57
CA GLU A 87 5.36 -13.13 2.51
C GLU A 87 6.86 -13.38 2.32
N ALA A 88 7.69 -12.34 2.27
CA ALA A 88 9.14 -12.54 2.14
C ALA A 88 9.82 -13.06 3.42
N THR A 89 9.10 -13.11 4.56
CA THR A 89 9.52 -13.89 5.73
C THR A 89 8.93 -15.31 5.70
N GLU A 90 7.73 -15.46 5.14
CA GLU A 90 6.93 -16.67 5.04
C GLU A 90 7.06 -17.36 3.67
N GLU A 91 8.12 -17.11 2.88
CA GLU A 91 8.51 -17.88 1.68
C GLU A 91 8.80 -19.33 2.11
N GLY A 92 7.72 -20.04 2.33
CA GLY A 92 7.58 -21.27 3.09
C GLY A 92 6.13 -21.74 3.25
N LEU A 93 5.10 -20.92 2.96
CA LEU A 93 3.71 -21.40 2.85
C LEU A 93 2.96 -20.71 1.70
N ASP A 94 2.95 -21.37 0.54
CA ASP A 94 1.92 -21.24 -0.49
C ASP A 94 0.52 -21.54 0.10
N GLU A 95 -0.50 -20.82 -0.36
CA GLU A 95 -1.81 -21.34 -0.82
C GLU A 95 -2.79 -20.18 -1.01
N ASP A 96 -2.99 -19.81 -2.28
CA ASP A 96 -4.21 -19.17 -2.78
C ASP A 96 -5.43 -20.02 -2.41
N GLU A 97 -6.46 -19.42 -1.80
CA GLU A 97 -7.83 -19.96 -1.81
C GLU A 97 -8.83 -18.85 -2.13
#